data_AF-L8HE64-F1
#
_entry.id   AF-L8HE64-F1
#
_cell.length_a   1.000
_cell.length_b   1.000
_cell.length_c   1.000
_cell.angle_alpha   90.00
_cell.angle_beta   90.00
_cell.angle_gamma   90.00
#
_symmetry.space_group_name_H-M   'P 1'
#
loop_
_entity.id
_entity.type
_entity.pdbx_description
1 polymer ?
#
loop_
_entity_poly.entity_id
_entity_poly.type
_entity_poly.pdbx_seq_one_letter_code
_entity_poly.pdbx_strand_id
1 'polypeptide(L)'
;MPHVYAIAVLKNTNNRGSDDEGPADSVFLEQEFELSEFNFFLRGKAREMITFLIRVVVQRTEGGSKNIVEEGDYRCHASVNLDGLACAVVTDKDYPARVAFSLSSLVLMEFVTVHSEKWRQETADVQYKTPAVEKLLIKYQQPDEADKMNKIQKEIEEVKDIMHQNIESLLDRGQKLDDVIARSEDLSEQSKGFLYQAKEQNSCRRNCTG
;
A
#
# COMPACT_ATOMS: atom_id res chain seq x y z
N MET A 1 -14.58 -8.89 10.90
CA MET A 1 -14.04 -7.70 11.59
C MET A 1 -13.10 -7.06 10.60
N PRO A 2 -13.02 -5.72 10.51
CA PRO A 2 -12.15 -5.09 9.53
C PRO A 2 -10.69 -5.47 9.80
N HIS A 3 -10.02 -5.99 8.77
CA HIS A 3 -8.71 -6.62 8.84
C HIS A 3 -7.62 -5.76 8.16
N VAL A 4 -6.38 -5.87 8.65
CA VAL A 4 -5.19 -5.27 8.03
C VAL A 4 -4.39 -6.36 7.35
N TYR A 5 -4.32 -6.33 6.02
CA TYR A 5 -3.70 -7.38 5.21
C TYR A 5 -2.20 -7.23 5.06
N ALA A 6 -1.71 -5.99 4.95
CA ALA A 6 -0.30 -5.73 4.79
C ALA A 6 0.09 -4.34 5.24
N ILE A 7 1.35 -4.22 5.61
CA ILE A 7 2.05 -2.96 5.80
C ILE A 7 3.39 -3.02 5.08
N ALA A 8 3.73 -1.93 4.40
CA ALA A 8 5.00 -1.82 3.70
C ALA A 8 5.63 -0.44 3.90
N VAL A 9 6.95 -0.42 3.95
CA VAL A 9 7.80 0.77 3.89
C VAL A 9 8.51 0.77 2.55
N LEU A 10 8.46 1.91 1.87
CA LEU A 10 9.02 2.08 0.53
C LEU A 10 9.84 3.36 0.47
N LYS A 11 10.81 3.37 -0.44
CA LYS A 11 11.45 4.59 -0.94
C LYS A 11 10.78 4.96 -2.25
N ASN A 12 10.19 6.14 -2.31
CA ASN A 12 9.60 6.72 -3.52
C ASN A 12 10.60 7.69 -4.17
N THR A 13 10.98 7.44 -5.42
CA THR A 13 11.93 8.29 -6.16
C THR A 13 11.28 9.37 -7.02
N ASN A 14 9.94 9.51 -6.95
CA ASN A 14 9.13 10.44 -7.75
C ASN A 14 9.46 11.94 -7.55
N ASN A 15 10.42 12.28 -6.69
CA ASN A 15 10.86 13.66 -6.44
C ASN A 15 12.03 14.09 -7.36
N ARG A 16 12.32 13.35 -8.43
CA ARG A 16 13.23 13.79 -9.50
C ARG A 16 12.43 14.62 -10.51
N GLY A 17 12.83 15.88 -10.70
CA GLY A 17 12.17 16.81 -11.62
C GLY A 17 12.04 16.25 -13.04
N SER A 18 10.81 16.32 -13.53
CA SER A 18 10.26 16.38 -14.91
C SER A 18 10.98 15.86 -16.17
N ASP A 19 12.24 15.43 -16.16
CA ASP A 19 13.01 15.29 -17.41
C ASP A 19 13.51 13.85 -17.68
N ASP A 20 13.14 12.86 -16.86
CA ASP A 20 13.50 11.45 -17.06
C ASP A 20 12.23 10.62 -17.25
N GLU A 21 11.93 10.21 -18.49
CA GLU A 21 10.80 9.32 -18.87
C GLU A 21 11.02 7.85 -18.41
N GLY A 22 11.72 7.64 -17.30
CA GLY A 22 11.78 6.34 -16.63
C GLY A 22 10.52 6.13 -15.77
N PRO A 23 10.03 4.89 -15.59
CA PRO A 23 9.01 4.64 -14.59
C PRO A 23 9.54 5.11 -13.23
N ALA A 24 8.72 5.86 -12.49
CA ALA A 24 9.06 6.25 -11.12
C ALA A 24 9.29 4.99 -10.29
N ASP A 25 10.54 4.67 -9.97
CA ASP A 25 10.84 3.43 -9.24
C ASP A 25 10.57 3.66 -7.76
N SER A 26 9.56 2.98 -7.24
CA SER A 26 9.40 2.78 -5.80
C SER A 26 10.15 1.52 -5.42
N VAL A 27 10.95 1.58 -4.37
CA VAL A 27 11.76 0.45 -3.87
C VAL A 27 11.17 -0.01 -2.55
N PHE A 28 10.85 -1.29 -2.43
CA PHE A 28 10.44 -1.86 -1.14
C PHE A 28 11.63 -1.91 -0.20
N LEU A 29 11.40 -1.42 1.02
CA LEU A 29 12.38 -1.45 2.10
C LEU A 29 11.99 -2.52 3.13
N GLU A 30 10.71 -2.62 3.45
CA GLU A 30 10.18 -3.62 4.37
C GLU A 30 8.73 -3.92 4.00
N GLN A 31 8.34 -5.18 4.11
CA GLN A 31 6.96 -5.64 3.89
C GLN A 31 6.59 -6.69 4.93
N GLU A 32 5.42 -6.53 5.55
CA GLU A 32 4.83 -7.51 6.45
C GLU A 32 3.37 -7.77 6.05
N PHE A 33 2.93 -9.02 6.15
CA PHE A 33 1.65 -9.49 5.63
C PHE A 33 0.92 -10.34 6.67
N GLU A 34 -0.39 -10.14 6.79
CA GLU A 34 -1.29 -10.98 7.57
C GLU A 34 -2.43 -11.47 6.66
N LEU A 35 -2.20 -12.64 6.05
CA LEU A 35 -3.06 -13.24 5.04
C LEU A 35 -3.75 -14.52 5.52
N SER A 36 -3.87 -14.69 6.85
CA SER A 36 -4.48 -15.90 7.42
C SER A 36 -5.93 -16.12 6.98
N GLU A 37 -6.67 -15.06 6.67
CA GLU A 37 -8.04 -15.11 6.13
C GLU A 37 -8.12 -15.77 4.74
N PHE A 38 -7.06 -15.68 3.94
CA PHE A 38 -7.01 -16.33 2.64
C PHE A 38 -6.69 -17.82 2.79
N ASN A 39 -7.31 -18.63 1.94
CA ASN A 39 -6.95 -20.04 1.77
C ASN A 39 -5.43 -20.14 1.51
N PHE A 40 -4.76 -21.09 2.18
CA PHE A 40 -3.32 -21.29 2.14
C PHE A 40 -2.74 -21.25 0.71
N PHE A 41 -3.42 -21.86 -0.25
CA PHE A 41 -2.98 -21.90 -1.66
C PHE A 41 -3.12 -20.57 -2.41
N LEU A 42 -3.98 -19.66 -1.93
CA LEU A 42 -4.20 -18.33 -2.52
C LEU A 42 -3.32 -17.25 -1.88
N ARG A 43 -2.74 -17.51 -0.71
CA ARG A 43 -1.91 -16.53 0.02
C ARG A 43 -0.74 -16.00 -0.81
N GLY A 44 -0.09 -16.86 -1.60
CA GLY A 44 0.99 -16.42 -2.50
C GLY A 44 0.51 -15.41 -3.54
N LYS A 45 -0.62 -15.71 -4.19
CA LYS A 45 -1.24 -14.82 -5.18
C LYS A 45 -1.71 -13.50 -4.56
N ALA A 46 -2.34 -13.58 -3.38
CA ALA A 46 -2.77 -12.39 -2.65
C ALA A 46 -1.58 -11.50 -2.27
N ARG A 47 -0.46 -12.10 -1.81
CA ARG A 47 0.78 -11.37 -1.52
C ARG A 47 1.32 -10.63 -2.74
N GLU A 48 1.38 -11.29 -3.90
CA GLU A 48 1.83 -10.68 -5.16
C GLU A 48 0.91 -9.50 -5.56
N MET A 49 -0.40 -9.68 -5.49
CA MET A 49 -1.37 -8.61 -5.81
C MET A 49 -1.29 -7.42 -4.87
N ILE A 50 -1.15 -7.67 -3.57
CA ILE A 50 -1.01 -6.63 -2.56
C ILE A 50 0.31 -5.87 -2.77
N THR A 51 1.39 -6.59 -3.06
CA THR A 51 2.70 -5.98 -3.37
C THR A 51 2.60 -5.06 -4.59
N PHE A 52 2.00 -5.56 -5.68
CA PHE A 52 1.75 -4.77 -6.88
C PHE A 52 0.90 -3.53 -6.60
N LEU A 53 -0.22 -3.67 -5.89
CA LEU A 53 -1.12 -2.57 -5.53
C LEU A 53 -0.37 -1.50 -4.73
N ILE A 54 0.38 -1.90 -3.72
CA ILE A 54 1.15 -0.97 -2.90
C ILE A 54 2.13 -0.18 -3.76
N ARG A 55 2.91 -0.86 -4.62
CA ARG A 55 3.90 -0.18 -5.48
C ARG A 55 3.22 0.84 -6.39
N VAL A 56 2.16 0.43 -7.08
CA VAL A 56 1.36 1.26 -7.98
C VAL A 56 0.82 2.52 -7.30
N VAL A 57 0.32 2.37 -6.07
CA VAL A 57 -0.28 3.47 -5.30
C VAL A 57 0.80 4.45 -4.81
N VAL A 58 1.91 3.95 -4.27
CA VAL A 58 3.00 4.80 -3.78
C VAL A 58 3.67 5.56 -4.91
N GLN A 59 3.91 4.92 -6.06
CA GLN A 59 4.46 5.56 -7.27
C GLN A 59 3.61 6.72 -7.78
N ARG A 60 2.31 6.76 -7.45
CA ARG A 60 1.37 7.78 -7.94
C ARG A 60 0.89 8.70 -6.83
N THR A 61 1.44 8.56 -5.63
CA THR A 61 1.20 9.48 -4.52
C THR A 61 2.31 10.53 -4.49
N GLU A 62 1.93 11.80 -4.45
CA GLU A 62 2.87 12.93 -4.46
C GLU A 62 3.62 13.01 -3.12
N GLY A 63 4.86 13.49 -3.15
CA GLY A 63 5.66 13.68 -1.95
C GLY A 63 5.01 14.70 -1.00
N GLY A 64 4.90 14.36 0.28
CA GLY A 64 4.21 15.15 1.29
C GLY A 64 2.68 14.97 1.32
N SER A 65 2.14 14.03 0.54
CA SER A 65 0.70 13.78 0.45
C SER A 65 0.30 12.39 0.95
N LYS A 66 -1.02 12.23 1.17
CA LYS A 66 -1.66 10.97 1.55
C LYS A 66 -2.72 10.62 0.53
N ASN A 67 -2.84 9.34 0.21
CA ASN A 67 -3.79 8.84 -0.78
C ASN A 67 -4.49 7.58 -0.25
N ILE A 68 -5.77 7.45 -0.53
CA ILE A 68 -6.55 6.24 -0.31
C ILE A 68 -7.06 5.76 -1.65
N VAL A 69 -6.60 4.57 -2.03
CA VAL A 69 -7.03 3.91 -3.26
C VAL A 69 -7.95 2.75 -2.92
N GLU A 70 -9.18 2.82 -3.43
CA GLU A 70 -10.16 1.74 -3.31
C GLU A 70 -10.04 0.76 -4.47
N GLU A 71 -10.04 -0.53 -4.17
CA GLU A 71 -10.16 -1.62 -5.15
C GLU A 71 -11.08 -2.71 -4.59
N GLY A 72 -12.31 -2.76 -5.09
CA GLY A 72 -13.35 -3.64 -4.57
C GLY A 72 -13.66 -3.38 -3.10
N ASP A 73 -13.52 -4.42 -2.27
CA ASP A 73 -13.74 -4.38 -0.82
C ASP A 73 -12.48 -4.02 -0.01
N TYR A 74 -11.38 -3.67 -0.71
CA TYR A 74 -10.09 -3.33 -0.09
C TYR A 74 -9.75 -1.86 -0.28
N ARG A 75 -8.95 -1.33 0.65
CA ARG A 75 -8.36 0.02 0.60
C ARG A 75 -6.86 -0.05 0.80
N CYS A 76 -6.11 0.68 -0.03
CA CYS A 76 -4.70 0.96 0.16
C CYS A 76 -4.53 2.39 0.64
N HIS A 77 -4.04 2.57 1.86
CA HIS A 77 -3.74 3.87 2.48
C HIS A 77 -2.26 4.13 2.33
N ALA A 78 -1.87 5.07 1.46
CA ALA A 78 -0.48 5.43 1.21
C ALA A 78 -0.16 6.82 1.76
N SER A 79 1.00 6.96 2.39
CA SER A 79 1.57 8.21 2.87
C SER A 79 2.98 8.33 2.34
N VAL A 80 3.30 9.41 1.64
CA VAL A 80 4.65 9.67 1.13
C VAL A 80 5.17 10.95 1.77
N ASN A 81 6.32 10.86 2.43
CA ASN A 81 6.99 12.03 3.02
C ASN A 81 7.73 12.82 1.94
N LEU A 82 8.03 14.09 2.22
CA LEU A 82 8.78 14.98 1.30
C LEU A 82 10.18 14.46 0.97
N ASP A 83 10.76 13.67 1.86
CA ASP A 83 12.10 13.10 1.71
C ASP A 83 12.11 11.79 0.92
N GLY A 84 10.95 11.36 0.41
CA GLY A 84 10.75 10.15 -0.38
C GLY A 84 10.48 8.90 0.44
N LEU A 85 10.51 8.94 1.78
CA LEU A 85 10.12 7.79 2.59
C LEU A 85 8.60 7.63 2.56
N ALA A 86 8.11 6.43 2.25
CA ALA A 86 6.70 6.14 2.10
C ALA A 86 6.28 4.94 2.93
N CYS A 87 5.02 4.94 3.36
CA CYS A 87 4.37 3.78 3.96
C CYS A 87 3.01 3.55 3.30
N ALA A 88 2.68 2.29 3.07
CA ALA A 88 1.38 1.87 2.60
C ALA A 88 0.80 0.79 3.52
N VAL A 89 -0.49 0.89 3.81
CA VAL A 89 -1.25 -0.07 4.60
C VAL A 89 -2.44 -0.54 3.78
N VAL A 90 -2.62 -1.85 3.63
CA VAL A 90 -3.75 -2.44 2.92
C VAL A 90 -4.73 -3.04 3.92
N THR A 91 -5.98 -2.63 3.84
CA THR A 91 -7.04 -3.01 4.80
C THR A 91 -8.32 -3.35 4.09
N ASP A 92 -9.28 -3.90 4.83
CA ASP A 92 -10.69 -3.84 4.44
C ASP A 92 -11.17 -2.40 4.26
N LYS A 93 -12.18 -2.23 3.41
CA LYS A 93 -12.84 -0.94 3.18
C LYS A 93 -13.38 -0.33 4.46
N ASP A 94 -13.94 -1.14 5.36
CA ASP A 94 -14.57 -0.67 6.59
C ASP A 94 -13.56 -0.37 7.72
N TYR A 95 -12.26 -0.61 7.48
CA TYR A 95 -11.21 -0.26 8.44
C TYR A 95 -11.05 1.26 8.54
N PRO A 96 -11.03 1.85 9.76
CA PRO A 96 -10.96 3.31 9.90
C PRO A 96 -9.64 3.89 9.36
N ALA A 97 -9.74 4.77 8.35
CA ALA A 97 -8.58 5.38 7.70
C ALA A 97 -7.66 6.13 8.69
N ARG A 98 -8.23 6.80 9.70
CA ARG A 98 -7.44 7.46 10.76
C ARG A 98 -6.51 6.47 11.48
N VAL A 99 -6.99 5.27 11.78
CA VAL A 99 -6.21 4.23 12.47
C VAL A 99 -5.13 3.69 11.54
N ALA A 100 -5.43 3.52 10.25
CA ALA A 100 -4.46 3.07 9.25
C ALA A 100 -3.30 4.07 9.07
N PHE A 101 -3.59 5.37 8.94
CA PHE A 101 -2.54 6.39 8.82
C PHE A 101 -1.73 6.56 10.12
N SER A 102 -2.37 6.39 11.28
CA SER A 102 -1.65 6.39 12.55
C SER A 102 -0.65 5.22 12.62
N LEU A 103 -1.05 4.03 12.17
CA LEU A 103 -0.15 2.89 12.03
C LEU A 103 1.01 3.21 11.08
N SER A 104 0.73 3.81 9.92
CA SER A 104 1.77 4.23 8.97
C SER A 104 2.82 5.14 9.61
N SER A 105 2.39 6.18 10.33
CA SER A 105 3.30 7.10 11.02
C SER A 105 4.18 6.41 12.06
N LEU A 106 3.60 5.49 12.85
CA LEU A 106 4.35 4.73 13.85
C LEU A 106 5.40 3.82 13.22
N VAL A 107 5.03 3.12 12.14
CA VAL A 107 5.96 2.25 11.41
C VAL A 107 7.10 3.03 10.78
N LEU A 108 6.83 4.18 10.17
CA LEU A 108 7.89 5.03 9.62
C LEU A 108 8.86 5.51 10.70
N MET A 109 8.34 5.93 11.87
CA MET A 109 9.17 6.37 12.99
C MET A 109 10.05 5.25 13.54
N GLU A 110 9.50 4.05 13.76
CA GLU A 110 10.26 2.88 14.22
C GLU A 110 11.31 2.47 13.18
N PHE A 111 10.95 2.46 11.89
CA PHE A 111 11.86 2.13 10.81
C PHE A 111 13.08 3.07 10.77
N VAL A 112 12.85 4.39 10.82
CA VAL A 112 13.95 5.38 10.84
C VAL A 112 14.77 5.27 12.12
N THR A 113 14.14 4.95 13.26
CA THR A 113 14.84 4.75 14.53
C THR A 113 15.81 3.56 14.46
N VAL A 114 15.42 2.46 13.81
CA VAL A 114 16.25 1.24 13.71
C VAL A 114 17.26 1.32 12.58
N HIS A 115 16.87 1.83 11.41
CA HIS A 115 17.67 1.75 10.18
C HIS A 115 18.34 3.07 9.78
N SER A 116 18.04 4.18 10.48
CA SER A 116 18.57 5.53 10.22
C SER A 116 18.37 5.92 8.74
N GLU A 117 19.38 6.50 8.08
CA GLU A 117 19.29 7.01 6.71
C GLU A 117 19.84 6.05 5.64
N LYS A 118 20.12 4.78 6.00
CA LYS A 118 20.71 3.78 5.08
C LYS A 118 19.81 3.50 3.88
N TRP A 119 18.49 3.49 4.10
CA TRP A 119 17.47 3.24 3.08
C TRP A 119 17.55 4.21 1.89
N ARG A 120 18.11 5.42 2.06
CA ARG A 120 18.27 6.39 0.98
C ARG A 120 19.17 5.87 -0.15
N GLN A 121 20.08 4.94 0.14
CA GLN A 121 21.02 4.39 -0.84
C GLN A 121 20.46 3.19 -1.60
N GLU A 122 19.34 2.62 -1.16
CA GLU A 122 18.77 1.43 -1.79
C GLU A 122 18.24 1.76 -3.19
N THR A 123 18.59 0.90 -4.15
CA THR A 123 18.19 1.02 -5.57
C THR A 123 17.38 -0.17 -6.06
N ALA A 124 17.21 -1.20 -5.23
CA ALA A 124 16.45 -2.40 -5.53
C ALA A 124 15.72 -2.84 -4.27
N ASP A 125 14.68 -3.66 -4.43
CA ASP A 125 13.89 -4.12 -3.30
C ASP A 125 14.75 -4.87 -2.28
N VAL A 126 14.57 -4.49 -1.02
CA VAL A 126 15.20 -5.11 0.13
C VAL A 126 14.13 -5.47 1.15
N GLN A 127 14.49 -6.36 2.08
CA GLN A 127 13.63 -6.72 3.20
C GLN A 127 14.39 -6.46 4.49
N TYR A 128 14.33 -5.21 4.94
CA TYR A 128 14.64 -4.86 6.32
C TYR A 128 13.70 -5.61 7.27
N LYS A 129 14.15 -5.71 8.53
CA LYS A 129 13.40 -6.34 9.61
C LYS A 129 13.39 -5.41 10.80
N THR A 130 12.25 -4.78 11.03
CA THR A 130 11.97 -3.95 12.17
C THR A 130 11.04 -4.73 13.11
N PRO A 131 11.52 -5.29 14.23
CA PRO A 131 10.71 -6.15 15.11
C PRO A 131 9.43 -5.49 15.66
N ALA A 132 9.36 -4.16 15.63
CA ALA A 132 8.16 -3.42 16.00
C ALA A 132 7.03 -3.55 14.96
N VAL A 133 7.35 -3.66 13.67
CA VAL A 133 6.37 -3.65 12.57
C VAL A 133 5.45 -4.86 12.63
N GLU A 134 5.99 -6.07 12.83
CA GLU A 134 5.19 -7.29 12.99
C GLU A 134 4.24 -7.18 14.21
N LYS A 135 4.74 -6.65 15.33
CA LYS A 135 3.93 -6.45 16.54
C LYS A 135 2.84 -5.42 16.33
N LEU A 136 3.14 -4.33 15.62
CA LEU A 136 2.18 -3.30 15.28
C LEU A 136 1.11 -3.83 14.33
N LEU A 137 1.48 -4.63 13.32
CA LEU A 137 0.53 -5.27 12.41
C LEU A 137 -0.48 -6.15 13.17
N ILE A 138 -0.01 -7.00 14.08
CA ILE A 138 -0.89 -7.86 14.90
C ILE A 138 -1.78 -7.02 15.82
N LYS A 139 -1.21 -6.00 16.47
CA LYS A 139 -1.93 -5.14 17.42
C LYS A 139 -3.03 -4.32 16.75
N TYR A 140 -2.79 -3.85 15.53
CA TYR A 140 -3.74 -3.03 14.79
C TYR A 140 -4.83 -3.85 14.07
N GLN A 141 -4.84 -5.18 14.19
CA GLN A 141 -6.00 -5.98 13.80
C GLN A 141 -7.25 -5.67 14.64
N GLN A 142 -7.09 -5.05 15.81
CA GLN A 142 -8.20 -4.59 16.66
C GLN A 142 -8.21 -3.05 16.73
N PRO A 143 -9.02 -2.37 15.89
CA PRO A 143 -9.06 -0.91 15.82
C PRO A 143 -9.35 -0.23 17.17
N ASP A 144 -10.21 -0.83 17.99
CA ASP A 144 -10.62 -0.29 19.29
C ASP A 144 -9.47 -0.20 20.30
N GLU A 145 -8.49 -1.11 20.21
CA GLU A 145 -7.30 -1.09 21.07
C GLU A 145 -6.28 -0.06 20.57
N ALA A 146 -6.14 0.07 19.25
CA ALA A 146 -5.29 1.08 18.61
C ALA A 146 -5.76 2.51 18.93
N ASP A 147 -7.07 2.77 18.86
CA ASP A 147 -7.64 4.09 19.11
C ASP A 147 -7.42 4.60 20.55
N LYS A 148 -7.39 3.71 21.54
CA LYS A 148 -7.09 4.07 22.93
C LYS A 148 -5.65 4.59 23.10
N MET A 149 -4.70 4.08 22.32
CA MET A 149 -3.32 4.56 22.32
C MET A 149 -3.14 5.83 21.50
N ASN A 150 -3.80 5.90 20.36
CA ASN A 150 -3.75 7.06 19.45
C ASN A 150 -4.33 8.32 20.11
N LYS A 151 -5.32 8.18 21.00
CA LYS A 151 -5.82 9.28 21.84
C LYS A 151 -4.78 9.83 22.82
N ILE A 152 -3.79 9.02 23.21
CA ILE A 152 -2.71 9.40 24.13
C ILE A 152 -1.57 10.07 23.36
N GLN A 153 -1.27 9.61 22.14
CA GLN A 153 -0.37 10.28 21.19
C GLN A 153 -1.09 11.47 20.54
N LYS A 154 -1.18 12.56 21.31
CA LYS A 154 -1.91 13.81 21.02
C LYS A 154 -1.40 14.61 19.79
N GLU A 155 -0.53 14.02 18.98
CA GLU A 155 0.15 14.62 17.81
C GLU A 155 -0.16 13.86 16.52
N ILE A 156 -1.36 13.27 16.37
CA ILE A 156 -1.80 12.90 15.03
C ILE A 156 -2.17 14.21 14.34
N GLU A 157 -1.23 14.73 13.55
CA GLU A 157 -1.43 15.83 12.61
C GLU A 157 -2.80 15.69 11.96
N GLU A 158 -3.60 16.76 12.00
CA GLU A 158 -4.81 16.84 11.20
C GLU A 158 -4.45 16.38 9.79
N VAL A 159 -5.02 15.25 9.38
CA VAL A 159 -4.76 14.67 8.06
C VAL A 159 -5.43 15.58 7.04
N LYS A 160 -4.71 16.64 6.65
CA LYS A 160 -5.12 17.55 5.59
C LYS A 160 -4.68 16.92 4.27
N ASP A 161 -5.54 17.10 3.27
CA ASP A 161 -5.29 16.71 1.88
C ASP A 161 -5.11 15.19 1.65
N ILE A 162 -6.06 14.38 2.15
CA ILE A 162 -6.19 12.97 1.70
C ILE A 162 -6.88 12.95 0.34
N MET A 163 -6.19 12.43 -0.66
CA MET A 163 -6.78 12.12 -1.94
C MET A 163 -7.52 10.79 -1.86
N HIS A 164 -8.76 10.74 -2.35
CA HIS A 164 -9.53 9.49 -2.44
C HIS A 164 -9.76 9.17 -3.92
N GLN A 165 -9.27 8.02 -4.37
CA GLN A 165 -9.38 7.58 -5.75
C GLN A 165 -9.65 6.08 -5.81
N ASN A 166 -10.07 5.59 -6.98
CA ASN A 166 -10.02 4.16 -7.29
C ASN A 166 -8.73 3.86 -8.08
N ILE A 167 -8.38 2.59 -8.22
CA ILE A 167 -7.15 2.21 -8.93
C ILE A 167 -7.17 2.65 -10.40
N GLU A 168 -8.33 2.66 -11.07
CA GLU A 168 -8.44 3.04 -12.48
C GLU A 168 -8.15 4.53 -12.67
N SER A 169 -8.74 5.39 -11.84
CA SER A 169 -8.53 6.85 -11.81
C SER A 169 -7.10 7.21 -11.45
N LEU A 170 -6.46 6.42 -10.59
CA LEU A 170 -5.03 6.59 -10.30
C LEU A 170 -4.18 6.35 -11.56
N LEU A 171 -4.60 5.45 -12.45
CA LEU A 171 -3.86 5.05 -13.66
C LEU A 171 -4.20 5.87 -14.92
N ASP A 172 -5.28 6.65 -14.90
CA ASP A 172 -5.97 7.25 -16.06
C ASP A 172 -5.16 8.31 -16.86
N ARG A 173 -3.91 8.60 -16.48
CA ARG A 173 -2.97 9.42 -17.28
C ARG A 173 -2.38 8.65 -18.48
N GLY A 174 -3.21 7.93 -19.22
CA GLY A 174 -2.84 7.24 -20.46
C GLY A 174 -2.29 5.82 -20.31
N GLN A 175 -2.37 5.21 -19.12
CA GLN A 175 -1.99 3.81 -18.91
C GLN A 175 -3.21 2.98 -18.48
N LYS A 176 -3.50 1.88 -19.19
CA LYS A 176 -4.54 0.95 -18.75
C LYS A 176 -4.00 0.07 -17.62
N LEU A 177 -4.85 -0.24 -16.65
CA LEU A 177 -4.50 -1.19 -15.58
C LEU A 177 -3.98 -2.52 -16.13
N ASP A 178 -4.53 -2.99 -17.26
CA ASP A 178 -4.06 -4.21 -17.92
C ASP A 178 -2.63 -4.09 -18.44
N ASP A 179 -2.24 -2.93 -18.98
CA ASP A 179 -0.87 -2.68 -19.43
C ASP A 179 0.11 -2.64 -18.25
N VAL A 180 -0.32 -2.06 -17.13
CA VAL A 180 0.48 -1.98 -15.89
C VAL A 180 0.64 -3.37 -15.27
N ILE A 181 -0.41 -4.19 -15.25
CA ILE A 181 -0.37 -5.59 -14.82
C ILE A 181 0.54 -6.41 -15.73
N ALA A 182 0.42 -6.26 -17.05
CA ALA A 182 1.21 -7.02 -18.02
C ALA A 182 2.71 -6.77 -17.85
N ARG A 183 3.11 -5.51 -17.62
CA ARG A 183 4.51 -5.10 -17.47
C ARG A 183 5.08 -5.30 -16.06
N SER A 184 4.24 -5.53 -15.06
CA SER A 184 4.70 -5.69 -13.68
C SER A 184 5.59 -6.92 -13.49
N GLU A 185 6.70 -6.74 -12.79
CA GLU A 185 7.58 -7.81 -12.31
C GLU A 185 7.14 -8.37 -10.94
N ASP A 186 6.24 -7.68 -10.23
CA ASP A 186 5.69 -8.09 -8.93
C ASP A 186 4.68 -9.24 -9.02
N LEU A 187 4.17 -9.51 -10.23
CA LEU A 187 3.13 -10.50 -10.49
C LEU A 187 3.68 -11.67 -11.31
N SER A 188 3.53 -12.89 -10.83
CA SER A 188 3.75 -14.09 -11.63
C SER A 188 2.72 -14.19 -12.77
N GLU A 189 3.05 -14.90 -13.85
CA GLU A 189 2.11 -15.14 -14.97
C GLU A 189 0.77 -15.74 -14.49
N GLN A 190 0.83 -16.60 -13.47
CA GLN A 190 -0.36 -17.21 -12.87
C GLN A 190 -1.22 -16.18 -12.12
N SER A 191 -0.60 -15.24 -11.41
CA SER A 191 -1.31 -14.15 -10.71
C SER A 191 -1.91 -13.15 -11.70
N LYS A 192 -1.18 -12.83 -12.79
CA LYS A 192 -1.72 -12.01 -13.89
C LYS A 192 -2.97 -12.66 -14.51
N GLY A 193 -2.90 -13.96 -14.83
CA GLY A 193 -4.04 -14.72 -15.34
C GLY A 193 -5.25 -14.70 -14.39
N PHE A 194 -5.02 -14.80 -13.08
CA PHE A 194 -6.07 -14.71 -12.07
C PHE A 194 -6.73 -13.32 -12.04
N LEU A 195 -5.95 -12.24 -12.11
CA LEU A 195 -6.48 -10.87 -12.14
C LEU A 195 -7.38 -10.64 -13.35
N TYR A 196 -6.97 -11.10 -14.53
CA TYR A 196 -7.80 -11.01 -15.74
C TYR A 196 -9.12 -11.76 -15.58
N GLN A 197 -9.08 -13.00 -15.06
CA GLN A 197 -10.28 -13.80 -14.82
C GLN A 197 -11.23 -13.13 -13.80
N ALA A 198 -10.69 -12.58 -12.72
CA ALA A 198 -11.48 -11.89 -11.70
C ALA A 198 -12.17 -10.64 -12.26
N LYS A 199 -11.47 -9.88 -13.12
CA LYS A 199 -12.04 -8.71 -13.81
C LYS A 199 -13.17 -9.09 -14.76
N GLU A 200 -13.00 -10.14 -15.57
CA GLU A 200 -14.06 -10.60 -16.48
C GLU A 200 -15.34 -10.99 -15.71
N GLN A 201 -15.18 -11.70 -14.59
CA GLN A 201 -16.31 -12.10 -13.74
C GLN A 201 -17.03 -10.89 -13.11
N ASN A 202 -16.29 -9.86 -12.71
CA ASN A 202 -16.86 -8.63 -12.16
C ASN A 202 -17.50 -7.74 -13.24
N SER A 203 -16.96 -7.72 -14.46
CA SER A 203 -17.54 -7.02 -15.61
C SER A 203 -18.90 -7.61 -16.03
N CYS A 204 -18.99 -8.94 -16.08
CA CYS A 204 -20.25 -9.64 -16.37
C CYS A 204 -21.32 -9.38 -15.31
N ARG A 205 -20.95 -9.24 -14.03
CA ARG A 205 -21.91 -8.91 -12.96
C ARG A 205 -22.45 -7.48 -13.05
N ARG A 206 -21.65 -6.51 -13.49
CA ARG A 206 -22.09 -5.12 -13.66
C ARG A 206 -23.05 -4.94 -14.85
N ASN A 207 -22.89 -5.74 -15.91
CA ASN A 207 -23.73 -5.63 -17.13
C ASN A 207 -25.03 -6.44 -17.10
N CYS A 208 -25.24 -7.31 -16.11
CA CYS A 208 -26.45 -8.14 -15.99
C CYS A 208 -27.49 -7.57 -14.99
N THR A 209 -27.23 -6.42 -14.38
CA THR A 209 -28.16 -5.70 -13.49
C THR A 209 -28.84 -4.50 -14.16
N GLY A 210 -28.83 -4.44 -15.50
CA GLY A 210 -29.49 -3.42 -16.31
C GLY A 210 -30.85 -3.85 -16.81
#